data_AF-A0A4Y7KXU6-F1
#
_entry.id   AF-A0A4Y7KXU6-F1
#
_cell.length_a   1.000
_cell.length_b   1.000
_cell.length_c   1.000
_cell.angle_alpha   90.00
_cell.angle_beta   90.00
_cell.angle_gamma   90.00
#
_symmetry.space_group_name_H-M   'P 1'
#
loop_
_entity.id
_entity.type
_entity.pdbx_description
1 polymer ?
#
loop_
_entity_poly.entity_id
_entity_poly.type
_entity_poly.pdbx_seq_one_letter_code
_entity_poly.pdbx_strand_id
1 'polypeptide(L)'
;MEYKDKSNTTPSSIHSVPVGGYYKPDNRKDREEWNDLSIECLLNAYTDKFHKLNGGILRGRDWEEIAAIVTLHNKSSKSSPNGGGGAKSVEQCKNKVDNMKKRYKVELQRMNTCGLTVCQWPWFEKIEQISTNLAAAVSSPNPIRESKRFQVCSPPSAGGGLLQLANPRWKRVVFKVSGASLVGEGPHKTDPKVTLLIAREVARACSLGVEVAIVLGGRNFFCGDTWVAATGLERSTAYQLGMLATVMNSLLLRSALEALNVRTCVQTAFPAQQVTELYNKRKAIRHLEKGRVVIFGGVGAGMGNPLFTTDTAAALRASEINAEAVLKGTNVDGVHDCHSEDSSSVAFKHISYRELISTGVTSIDMMAVSFCEENGIPVVLFNLHEPGNISKALCGEQVGTLIDQSGTIS
;
A
#
# COMPACT_ATOMS: atom_id res chain seq x y z
N MET A 1 -61.53 -66.11 34.29
CA MET A 1 -60.45 -66.52 33.35
C MET A 1 -59.30 -65.57 33.61
N GLU A 2 -58.35 -65.82 34.53
CA GLU A 2 -57.24 -66.79 34.43
C GLU A 2 -56.59 -66.77 33.04
N TYR A 3 -55.28 -66.57 32.80
CA TYR A 3 -54.06 -66.68 33.61
C TYR A 3 -52.85 -66.10 32.81
N LYS A 4 -51.83 -65.53 33.51
CA LYS A 4 -50.32 -65.60 33.34
C LYS A 4 -49.64 -65.51 31.95
N ASP A 5 -48.38 -65.10 31.74
CA ASP A 5 -47.27 -64.49 32.51
C ASP A 5 -46.18 -63.99 31.50
N LYS A 6 -45.31 -63.11 32.01
CA LYS A 6 -43.92 -62.67 31.71
C LYS A 6 -43.00 -63.65 30.89
N SER A 7 -41.85 -63.34 30.26
CA SER A 7 -40.95 -62.16 30.07
C SER A 7 -39.67 -62.54 29.25
N ASN A 8 -38.87 -61.52 28.84
CA ASN A 8 -37.41 -61.47 28.48
C ASN A 8 -36.97 -61.80 27.03
N THR A 9 -36.06 -61.09 26.35
CA THR A 9 -34.93 -60.19 26.76
C THR A 9 -34.49 -59.28 25.57
N THR A 10 -33.93 -58.08 25.84
CA THR A 10 -33.36 -57.03 24.93
C THR A 10 -31.85 -57.24 24.58
N PRO A 11 -31.06 -56.34 23.89
CA PRO A 11 -31.32 -55.05 23.16
C PRO A 11 -30.58 -54.81 21.78
N SER A 12 -31.12 -53.83 21.01
CA SER A 12 -30.57 -52.83 20.03
C SER A 12 -29.24 -52.96 19.22
N SER A 13 -29.27 -52.60 17.90
CA SER A 13 -28.71 -51.32 17.35
C SER A 13 -28.81 -51.10 15.81
N ILE A 14 -29.39 -49.94 15.42
CA ILE A 14 -29.08 -48.91 14.38
C ILE A 14 -28.66 -49.28 12.91
N HIS A 15 -29.40 -48.76 11.90
CA HIS A 15 -28.90 -48.01 10.72
C HIS A 15 -30.03 -47.32 9.91
N SER A 16 -29.75 -46.11 9.38
CA SER A 16 -30.65 -45.19 8.65
C SER A 16 -30.23 -44.94 7.19
N VAL A 17 -31.18 -44.42 6.38
CA VAL A 17 -31.31 -44.43 4.90
C VAL A 17 -30.96 -43.07 4.24
N PRO A 18 -30.53 -42.99 2.94
CA PRO A 18 -30.30 -41.72 2.23
C PRO A 18 -31.45 -41.30 1.28
N VAL A 19 -31.54 -40.00 0.95
CA VAL A 19 -32.50 -39.40 0.00
C VAL A 19 -31.75 -38.60 -1.07
N GLY A 20 -32.12 -38.80 -2.34
CA GLY A 20 -31.66 -38.02 -3.50
C GLY A 20 -32.83 -37.43 -4.29
N GLY A 21 -32.65 -36.21 -4.82
CA GLY A 21 -33.62 -35.50 -5.64
C GLY A 21 -32.93 -34.51 -6.59
N TYR A 22 -33.39 -34.50 -7.84
CA TYR A 22 -32.80 -33.93 -9.06
C TYR A 22 -32.84 -32.39 -9.16
N TYR A 23 -31.73 -31.77 -9.58
CA TYR A 23 -31.68 -30.47 -10.25
C TYR A 23 -30.93 -30.60 -11.58
N LYS A 24 -31.53 -30.15 -12.69
CA LYS A 24 -30.87 -30.01 -14.01
C LYS A 24 -29.78 -28.93 -13.92
N PRO A 25 -28.52 -29.20 -14.31
CA PRO A 25 -27.52 -28.15 -14.44
C PRO A 25 -27.70 -27.41 -15.77
N ASP A 26 -27.78 -26.10 -15.64
CA ASP A 26 -27.70 -25.11 -16.71
C ASP A 26 -26.38 -25.27 -17.50
N ASN A 27 -26.45 -25.10 -18.81
CA ASN A 27 -25.35 -25.26 -19.77
C ASN A 27 -24.25 -24.21 -19.54
N ARG A 28 -23.37 -24.44 -18.56
CA ARG A 28 -22.05 -23.78 -18.52
C ARG A 28 -21.12 -24.52 -19.46
N LYS A 29 -21.03 -24.01 -20.70
CA LYS A 29 -19.97 -24.30 -21.67
C LYS A 29 -18.62 -24.51 -20.95
N ASP A 30 -18.11 -25.73 -21.07
CA ASP A 30 -16.71 -26.14 -21.00
C ASP A 30 -15.86 -25.47 -19.92
N ARG A 31 -15.87 -26.03 -18.71
CA ARG A 31 -14.78 -25.83 -17.76
C ARG A 31 -13.54 -26.50 -18.34
N GLU A 32 -12.80 -25.75 -19.16
CA GLU A 32 -11.60 -26.24 -19.86
C GLU A 32 -10.57 -26.75 -18.85
N GLU A 33 -10.42 -28.08 -18.79
CA GLU A 33 -9.41 -28.71 -17.95
C GLU A 33 -8.03 -28.55 -18.59
N TRP A 34 -7.12 -27.91 -17.84
CA TRP A 34 -5.70 -27.80 -18.18
C TRP A 34 -4.94 -28.78 -17.30
N ASN A 35 -4.27 -29.75 -17.91
CA ASN A 35 -3.38 -30.66 -17.19
C ASN A 35 -2.08 -29.94 -16.80
N ASP A 36 -1.42 -30.37 -15.72
CA ASP A 36 -0.20 -29.75 -15.18
C ASP A 36 0.94 -29.72 -16.19
N LEU A 37 1.09 -30.78 -17.00
CA LEU A 37 2.07 -30.84 -18.09
C LEU A 37 1.80 -29.79 -19.19
N SER A 38 0.53 -29.49 -19.47
CA SER A 38 0.15 -28.45 -20.43
C SER A 38 0.39 -27.04 -19.87
N ILE A 39 0.21 -26.87 -18.56
CA ILE A 39 0.51 -25.62 -17.84
C ILE A 39 2.02 -25.38 -17.82
N GLU A 40 2.80 -26.42 -17.54
CA GLU A 40 4.26 -26.34 -17.58
C GLU A 40 4.78 -25.91 -18.94
N CYS A 41 4.33 -26.60 -19.99
CA CYS A 41 4.71 -26.29 -21.37
C CYS A 41 4.35 -24.85 -21.74
N LEU A 42 3.15 -24.38 -21.35
CA LEU A 42 2.71 -23.01 -21.57
C LEU A 42 3.63 -21.99 -20.88
N LEU A 43 3.94 -22.21 -19.60
CA LEU A 43 4.78 -21.28 -18.85
C LEU A 43 6.21 -21.26 -19.37
N ASN A 44 6.79 -22.41 -19.71
CA ASN A 44 8.14 -22.47 -20.27
C ASN A 44 8.20 -21.75 -21.63
N ALA A 45 7.26 -22.04 -22.54
CA ALA A 45 7.21 -21.38 -23.85
C ALA A 45 6.99 -19.86 -23.74
N TYR A 46 6.15 -19.43 -22.78
CA TYR A 46 5.95 -18.02 -22.48
C TYR A 46 7.23 -17.37 -21.95
N THR A 47 7.90 -17.98 -20.97
CA THR A 47 9.12 -17.46 -20.34
C THR A 47 10.27 -17.34 -21.34
N ASP A 48 10.45 -18.32 -22.22
CA ASP A 48 11.47 -18.28 -23.27
C ASP A 48 11.25 -17.10 -24.23
N LYS A 49 9.99 -16.87 -24.63
CA LYS A 49 9.63 -15.72 -25.47
C LYS A 49 9.79 -14.40 -24.75
N PHE A 50 9.43 -14.37 -23.48
CA PHE A 50 9.57 -13.20 -22.61
C PHE A 50 11.04 -12.78 -22.43
N HIS A 51 11.95 -13.74 -22.23
CA HIS A 51 13.38 -13.48 -22.13
C HIS A 51 14.00 -13.05 -23.45
N LYS A 52 13.61 -13.67 -24.59
CA LYS A 52 14.08 -13.24 -25.93
C LYS A 52 13.71 -11.78 -26.24
N LEU A 53 12.66 -11.27 -25.62
CA LEU A 53 12.20 -9.89 -25.76
C LEU A 53 12.73 -8.95 -24.66
N ASN A 54 13.67 -9.38 -23.82
CA ASN A 54 14.20 -8.63 -22.66
C ASN A 54 13.08 -8.04 -21.77
N GLY A 55 12.00 -8.78 -21.55
CA GLY A 55 10.87 -8.30 -20.74
C GLY A 55 9.85 -7.43 -21.49
N GLY A 56 9.87 -7.45 -22.83
CA GLY A 56 8.87 -6.80 -23.67
C GLY A 56 7.49 -7.48 -23.67
N ILE A 57 6.46 -6.75 -24.13
CA ILE A 57 5.10 -7.29 -24.31
C ILE A 57 5.07 -8.24 -25.52
N LEU A 58 4.62 -9.48 -25.30
CA LEU A 58 4.41 -10.45 -26.37
C LEU A 58 3.32 -9.99 -27.34
N ARG A 59 3.62 -10.00 -28.64
CA ARG A 59 2.71 -9.59 -29.71
C ARG A 59 1.94 -10.79 -30.27
N GLY A 60 0.96 -10.55 -31.14
CA GLY A 60 0.08 -11.59 -31.71
C GLY A 60 0.84 -12.80 -32.26
N ARG A 61 1.93 -12.57 -33.01
CA ARG A 61 2.77 -13.63 -33.58
C ARG A 61 3.48 -14.48 -32.51
N ASP A 62 3.95 -13.87 -31.43
CA ASP A 62 4.59 -14.60 -30.32
C ASP A 62 3.59 -15.53 -29.63
N TRP A 63 2.34 -15.07 -29.49
CA TRP A 63 1.27 -15.87 -28.92
C TRP A 63 0.81 -17.01 -29.84
N GLU A 64 0.81 -16.79 -31.16
CA GLU A 64 0.54 -17.85 -32.15
C GLU A 64 1.56 -18.98 -32.04
N GLU A 65 2.84 -18.63 -31.89
CA GLU A 65 3.91 -19.61 -31.69
C GLU A 65 3.79 -20.36 -30.36
N ILE A 66 3.47 -19.67 -29.25
CA ILE A 66 3.22 -20.31 -27.95
C ILE A 66 2.03 -21.28 -28.04
N ALA A 67 0.93 -20.86 -28.66
CA ALA A 67 -0.25 -21.70 -28.84
C ALA A 67 0.06 -22.94 -29.70
N ALA A 68 0.90 -22.79 -30.73
CA ALA A 68 1.37 -23.91 -31.55
C ALA A 68 2.23 -24.89 -30.74
N ILE A 69 3.16 -24.41 -29.91
CA ILE A 69 4.03 -25.24 -29.06
C ILE A 69 3.20 -26.06 -28.07
N VAL A 70 2.26 -25.41 -27.36
CA VAL A 70 1.38 -26.08 -26.39
C VAL A 70 0.46 -27.09 -27.08
N THR A 71 -0.03 -26.76 -28.29
CA THR A 71 -0.85 -27.67 -29.10
C THR A 71 -0.06 -28.88 -29.57
N LEU A 72 1.20 -28.71 -29.97
CA LEU A 72 2.07 -29.81 -30.39
C LEU A 72 2.37 -30.74 -29.20
N HIS A 73 2.69 -30.17 -28.05
CA HIS A 73 2.96 -30.90 -26.81
C HIS A 73 1.75 -31.73 -26.34
N ASN A 74 0.54 -31.19 -26.48
CA ASN A 74 -0.70 -31.90 -26.16
C ASN A 74 -1.07 -32.99 -27.18
N LYS A 75 -0.52 -32.95 -28.41
CA LYS A 75 -0.69 -34.01 -29.41
C LYS A 75 0.30 -35.14 -29.19
N SER A 76 1.53 -34.85 -28.76
CA SER A 76 2.56 -35.85 -28.47
C SER A 76 2.32 -36.62 -27.16
N SER A 77 1.55 -36.09 -26.22
CA SER A 77 1.22 -36.74 -24.95
C SER A 77 0.02 -37.71 -25.00
N LYS A 78 -0.54 -37.97 -26.20
CA LYS A 78 -1.68 -38.89 -26.39
C LYS A 78 -1.23 -40.35 -26.45
N SER A 79 -1.31 -41.03 -25.31
CA SER A 79 -1.40 -42.50 -25.22
C SER A 79 -2.55 -42.97 -24.31
N SER A 80 -3.60 -42.15 -24.12
CA SER A 80 -4.75 -42.52 -23.29
C SER A 80 -6.08 -42.39 -24.06
N PRO A 81 -7.01 -43.37 -23.99
CA PRO A 81 -8.17 -43.46 -24.89
C PRO A 81 -9.33 -42.52 -24.53
N ASN A 82 -9.27 -41.82 -23.40
CA ASN A 82 -10.31 -40.89 -22.95
C ASN A 82 -9.66 -39.56 -22.54
N GLY A 83 -9.75 -38.52 -23.38
CA GLY A 83 -9.29 -37.19 -22.97
C GLY A 83 -9.37 -36.13 -24.06
N GLY A 84 -10.19 -35.10 -23.83
CA GLY A 84 -10.42 -33.93 -24.68
C GLY A 84 -9.22 -32.97 -24.79
N GLY A 85 -8.07 -33.45 -25.28
CA GLY A 85 -6.93 -32.62 -25.65
C GLY A 85 -7.08 -32.03 -27.05
N GLY A 86 -7.89 -30.98 -27.17
CA GLY A 86 -8.02 -30.18 -28.40
C GLY A 86 -6.85 -29.21 -28.60
N ALA A 87 -6.71 -28.69 -29.83
CA ALA A 87 -5.77 -27.60 -30.12
C ALA A 87 -6.05 -26.41 -29.20
N LYS A 88 -5.00 -25.84 -28.60
CA LYS A 88 -5.14 -24.68 -27.72
C LYS A 88 -5.02 -23.41 -28.55
N SER A 89 -6.03 -22.56 -28.48
CA SER A 89 -6.05 -21.27 -29.17
C SER A 89 -5.17 -20.26 -28.44
N VAL A 90 -4.76 -19.22 -29.16
CA VAL A 90 -4.05 -18.06 -28.60
C VAL A 90 -4.78 -17.47 -27.41
N GLU A 91 -6.11 -17.35 -27.51
CA GLU A 91 -6.94 -16.76 -26.48
C GLU A 91 -7.00 -17.64 -25.22
N GLN A 92 -7.03 -18.97 -25.38
CA GLN A 92 -6.97 -19.91 -24.26
C GLN A 92 -5.62 -19.82 -23.53
N CYS A 93 -4.52 -19.72 -24.25
CA CYS A 93 -3.18 -19.55 -23.67
C CYS A 93 -3.05 -18.22 -22.91
N LYS A 94 -3.53 -17.11 -23.49
CA LYS A 94 -3.54 -15.79 -22.84
C LYS A 94 -4.36 -15.80 -21.55
N ASN A 95 -5.61 -16.26 -21.63
CA ASN A 95 -6.51 -16.33 -20.48
C ASN A 95 -5.94 -17.20 -19.36
N LYS A 96 -5.26 -18.31 -19.70
CA LYS A 96 -4.61 -19.16 -18.70
C LYS A 96 -3.45 -18.43 -18.01
N VAL A 97 -2.55 -17.79 -18.75
CA VAL A 97 -1.44 -17.00 -18.17
C VAL A 97 -1.97 -15.87 -17.30
N ASP A 98 -3.01 -15.15 -17.74
CA ASP A 98 -3.60 -14.06 -16.98
C ASP A 98 -4.26 -14.53 -15.68
N ASN A 99 -4.98 -15.67 -15.73
CA ASN A 99 -5.54 -16.28 -14.53
C ASN A 99 -4.45 -16.73 -13.55
N MET A 100 -3.31 -17.20 -14.04
CA MET A 100 -2.17 -17.55 -13.19
C MET A 100 -1.50 -16.32 -12.58
N LYS A 101 -1.33 -15.23 -13.34
CA LYS A 101 -0.85 -13.95 -12.79
C LYS A 101 -1.81 -13.38 -11.75
N LYS A 102 -3.13 -13.51 -11.95
CA LYS A 102 -4.13 -13.12 -10.94
C LYS A 102 -4.01 -13.97 -9.68
N ARG A 103 -3.88 -15.30 -9.81
CA ARG A 103 -3.69 -16.21 -8.68
C ARG A 103 -2.38 -15.92 -7.94
N TYR A 104 -1.29 -15.62 -8.64
CA TYR A 104 -0.03 -15.19 -8.04
C TYR A 104 -0.22 -13.95 -7.15
N LYS A 105 -0.95 -12.93 -7.62
CA LYS A 105 -1.25 -11.74 -6.80
C LYS A 105 -2.02 -12.08 -5.53
N VAL A 106 -3.00 -12.99 -5.61
CA VAL A 106 -3.77 -13.45 -4.45
C VAL A 106 -2.89 -14.24 -3.48
N GLU A 107 -2.02 -15.12 -3.97
CA GLU A 107 -1.08 -15.87 -3.13
C GLU A 107 -0.02 -14.96 -2.49
N LEU A 108 0.47 -13.95 -3.22
CA LEU A 108 1.40 -12.95 -2.69
C LEU A 108 0.75 -12.12 -1.58
N GLN A 109 -0.53 -11.74 -1.76
CA GLN A 109 -1.32 -11.11 -0.70
C GLN A 109 -1.49 -12.05 0.51
N ARG A 110 -1.84 -13.33 0.28
CA ARG A 110 -2.00 -14.33 1.36
C ARG A 110 -0.71 -14.54 2.14
N MET A 111 0.44 -14.63 1.47
CA MET A 111 1.75 -14.76 2.13
C MET A 111 2.10 -13.53 2.96
N ASN A 112 1.81 -12.33 2.46
CA ASN A 112 2.03 -11.08 3.20
C ASN A 112 1.08 -10.92 4.40
N THR A 113 -0.15 -11.45 4.33
CA THR A 113 -1.12 -11.39 5.42
C THR A 113 -0.90 -12.46 6.50
N CYS A 114 -0.42 -13.66 6.13
CA CYS A 114 -0.25 -14.78 7.07
C CYS A 114 1.19 -15.01 7.54
N GLY A 115 2.16 -14.20 7.10
CA GLY A 115 3.58 -14.37 7.47
C GLY A 115 4.21 -15.68 7.00
N LEU A 116 3.63 -16.33 5.98
CA LEU A 116 4.12 -17.59 5.43
C LEU A 116 5.34 -17.35 4.53
N THR A 117 6.43 -18.09 4.76
CA THR A 117 7.67 -17.97 3.99
C THR A 117 7.70 -18.86 2.74
N VAL A 118 6.75 -19.79 2.59
CA VAL A 118 6.72 -20.76 1.48
C VAL A 118 5.31 -20.88 0.91
N CYS A 119 5.16 -20.73 -0.41
CA CYS A 119 3.91 -20.98 -1.11
C CYS A 119 3.82 -22.45 -1.53
N GLN A 120 2.73 -23.15 -1.18
CA GLN A 120 2.47 -24.51 -1.64
C GLN A 120 1.97 -24.59 -3.10
N TRP A 121 1.81 -23.45 -3.79
CA TRP A 121 1.35 -23.43 -5.17
C TRP A 121 2.53 -23.70 -6.12
N PRO A 122 2.53 -24.83 -6.88
CA PRO A 122 3.72 -25.27 -7.64
C PRO A 122 4.21 -24.29 -8.71
N TRP A 123 3.36 -23.37 -9.14
CA TRP A 123 3.67 -22.41 -10.20
C TRP A 123 4.10 -21.03 -9.69
N PHE A 124 4.18 -20.85 -8.37
CA PHE A 124 4.45 -19.56 -7.74
C PHE A 124 5.79 -18.97 -8.19
N GLU A 125 6.89 -19.71 -8.05
CA GLU A 125 8.24 -19.25 -8.42
C GLU A 125 8.36 -18.93 -9.92
N LYS A 126 7.77 -19.77 -10.79
CA LYS A 126 7.79 -19.53 -12.25
C LYS A 126 7.05 -18.24 -12.62
N ILE A 127 5.91 -17.94 -11.98
CA ILE A 127 5.15 -16.70 -12.24
C ILE A 127 5.84 -15.47 -11.61
N GLU A 128 6.53 -15.65 -10.48
CA GLU A 128 7.31 -14.60 -9.82
C GLU A 128 8.44 -14.10 -10.72
N GLN A 129 9.21 -15.00 -11.34
CA GLN A 129 10.29 -14.67 -12.29
C GLN A 129 9.78 -13.91 -13.53
N ILE A 130 8.57 -14.24 -13.99
CA ILE A 130 7.91 -13.56 -15.11
C ILE A 130 7.42 -12.15 -14.70
N SER A 131 6.91 -12.02 -13.48
CA SER A 131 6.24 -10.79 -13.02
C SER A 131 7.21 -9.69 -12.58
N THR A 132 8.44 -10.05 -12.19
CA THR A 132 9.46 -9.12 -11.69
C THR A 132 10.19 -8.32 -12.78
N ASN A 133 10.06 -8.66 -14.07
CA ASN A 133 10.86 -8.06 -15.16
C ASN A 133 10.08 -7.24 -16.23
N LEU A 134 8.80 -6.95 -16.03
CA LEU A 134 7.94 -6.22 -17.00
C LEU A 134 7.92 -4.68 -16.77
N ALA A 135 9.00 -4.09 -16.24
CA ALA A 135 9.03 -2.65 -15.91
C ALA A 135 9.81 -1.78 -16.92
N ALA A 136 10.46 -2.37 -17.93
CA ALA A 136 11.41 -1.65 -18.78
C ALA A 136 10.92 -1.29 -20.20
N ALA A 137 9.75 -1.74 -20.65
CA ALA A 137 9.46 -1.79 -22.09
C ALA A 137 8.07 -1.32 -22.54
N VAL A 138 7.58 -0.14 -22.11
CA VAL A 138 6.61 0.65 -22.91
C VAL A 138 6.74 2.15 -22.59
N SER A 139 7.53 2.89 -23.37
CA SER A 139 7.38 4.34 -23.50
C SER A 139 7.72 4.78 -24.92
N SER A 140 6.70 5.20 -25.66
CA SER A 140 6.83 6.14 -26.79
C SER A 140 5.46 6.76 -27.07
N PRO A 141 5.34 8.10 -27.11
CA PRO A 141 4.08 8.81 -27.28
C PRO A 141 3.83 9.16 -28.76
N ASN A 142 2.56 9.33 -29.14
CA ASN A 142 2.21 10.13 -30.32
C ASN A 142 1.01 11.05 -30.01
N PRO A 143 0.91 12.23 -30.67
CA PRO A 143 0.18 13.39 -30.16
C PRO A 143 -1.09 13.71 -30.94
N ILE A 144 -2.20 14.01 -30.25
CA ILE A 144 -3.45 14.60 -30.79
C ILE A 144 -4.14 15.27 -29.58
N ARG A 145 -4.78 16.45 -29.58
CA ARG A 145 -4.94 17.63 -30.45
C ARG A 145 -5.81 18.58 -29.61
N GLU A 146 -5.55 19.88 -29.71
CA GLU A 146 -6.32 20.94 -29.03
C GLU A 146 -7.82 20.86 -29.28
N SER A 147 -8.63 21.20 -28.27
CA SER A 147 -9.96 21.80 -28.44
C SER A 147 -10.51 22.41 -27.15
N LYS A 148 -10.60 23.74 -27.19
CA LYS A 148 -11.70 24.61 -26.70
C LYS A 148 -11.94 24.75 -25.19
N ARG A 149 -11.52 25.94 -24.72
CA ARG A 149 -12.21 26.86 -23.79
C ARG A 149 -13.66 26.47 -23.46
N PHE A 150 -13.95 26.35 -22.17
CA PHE A 150 -15.26 26.69 -21.61
C PHE A 150 -15.11 27.68 -20.46
N GLN A 151 -16.06 28.60 -20.43
CA GLN A 151 -16.15 29.80 -19.62
C GLN A 151 -16.27 29.53 -18.12
N VAL A 152 -15.79 30.52 -17.38
CA VAL A 152 -16.00 30.78 -15.96
C VAL A 152 -17.50 30.94 -15.66
N CYS A 153 -18.02 30.15 -14.73
CA CYS A 153 -19.29 30.42 -14.05
C CYS A 153 -19.03 30.61 -12.56
N SER A 154 -19.42 31.78 -12.04
CA SER A 154 -19.46 32.13 -10.62
C SER A 154 -20.49 31.28 -9.86
N PRO A 155 -20.33 31.05 -8.55
CA PRO A 155 -21.20 30.13 -7.81
C PRO A 155 -22.54 30.78 -7.41
N PRO A 156 -23.65 30.02 -7.36
CA PRO A 156 -24.85 30.47 -6.69
C PRO A 156 -24.75 30.21 -5.18
N SER A 157 -25.20 31.19 -4.39
CA SER A 157 -25.42 31.02 -2.95
C SER A 157 -26.59 30.06 -2.71
N ALA A 158 -26.37 29.02 -1.95
CA ALA A 158 -27.45 28.24 -1.35
C ALA A 158 -27.02 27.79 0.05
N GLY A 159 -27.79 28.22 1.05
CA GLY A 159 -27.60 27.88 2.44
C GLY A 159 -27.80 26.40 2.72
N GLY A 160 -26.87 25.83 3.48
CA GLY A 160 -26.95 24.53 4.12
C GLY A 160 -26.08 24.62 5.38
N GLY A 161 -26.64 24.21 6.52
CA GLY A 161 -26.16 24.53 7.87
C GLY A 161 -24.64 24.45 8.05
N LEU A 162 -24.08 25.54 8.59
CA LEU A 162 -22.75 25.54 9.20
C LEU A 162 -22.75 24.50 10.32
N LEU A 163 -22.17 23.34 10.05
CA LEU A 163 -21.65 22.48 11.10
C LEU A 163 -20.72 23.36 11.94
N GLN A 164 -21.09 23.52 13.20
CA GLN A 164 -20.34 24.28 14.19
C GLN A 164 -18.87 23.83 14.15
N LEU A 165 -17.98 24.77 13.78
CA LEU A 165 -16.55 24.53 13.69
C LEU A 165 -16.06 24.08 15.07
N ALA A 166 -15.80 22.79 15.24
CA ALA A 166 -15.04 22.31 16.37
C ALA A 166 -13.67 22.99 16.31
N ASN A 167 -13.31 23.74 17.34
CA ASN A 167 -11.97 24.30 17.44
C ASN A 167 -10.98 23.13 17.40
N PRO A 168 -10.02 23.10 16.46
CA PRO A 168 -9.06 22.02 16.40
C PRO A 168 -8.24 22.00 17.69
N ARG A 169 -8.00 20.80 18.23
CA ARG A 169 -7.15 20.59 19.41
C ARG A 169 -5.72 21.04 19.14
N TRP A 170 -5.25 20.84 17.91
CA TRP A 170 -3.92 21.22 17.48
C TRP A 170 -3.95 22.53 16.71
N LYS A 171 -3.07 23.47 17.08
CA LYS A 171 -2.80 24.64 16.24
C LYS A 171 -1.82 24.31 15.12
N ARG A 172 -0.72 23.62 15.43
CA ARG A 172 0.37 23.32 14.50
C ARG A 172 0.80 21.88 14.61
N VAL A 173 0.93 21.20 13.48
CA VAL A 173 1.25 19.76 13.44
C VAL A 173 2.30 19.44 12.38
N VAL A 174 3.07 18.38 12.61
CA VAL A 174 3.85 17.73 11.55
C VAL A 174 3.16 16.45 11.14
N PHE A 175 2.71 16.40 9.90
CA PHE A 175 2.12 15.22 9.28
C PHE A 175 3.18 14.43 8.51
N LYS A 176 3.53 13.25 9.01
CA LYS A 176 4.46 12.33 8.36
C LYS A 176 3.72 11.28 7.56
N VAL A 177 4.06 11.17 6.28
CA VAL A 177 3.54 10.15 5.37
C VAL A 177 4.68 9.25 4.92
N SER A 178 4.52 7.94 5.05
CA SER A 178 5.50 6.98 4.53
C SER A 178 5.47 6.96 3.00
N GLY A 179 6.64 6.91 2.36
CA GLY A 179 6.70 6.75 0.90
C GLY A 179 6.01 5.48 0.42
N ALA A 180 6.12 4.39 1.18
CA ALA A 180 5.44 3.13 0.88
C ALA A 180 3.91 3.26 0.88
N SER A 181 3.35 4.21 1.64
CA SER A 181 1.90 4.46 1.70
C SER A 181 1.39 5.27 0.50
N LEU A 182 2.28 5.87 -0.30
CA LEU A 182 1.94 6.57 -1.53
C LEU A 182 1.81 5.62 -2.73
N VAL A 183 2.22 4.37 -2.59
CA VAL A 183 2.07 3.34 -3.63
C VAL A 183 0.63 2.83 -3.58
N GLY A 184 -0.02 2.77 -4.74
CA GLY A 184 -1.34 2.19 -4.89
C GLY A 184 -1.34 1.02 -5.87
N GLU A 185 -2.51 0.64 -6.37
CA GLU A 185 -2.67 -0.54 -7.23
C GLU A 185 -2.17 -0.32 -8.68
N GLY A 186 -1.92 0.93 -9.05
CA GLY A 186 -1.48 1.32 -10.39
C GLY A 186 0.00 1.01 -10.70
N PRO A 187 0.42 1.19 -11.96
CA PRO A 187 1.79 0.92 -12.39
C PRO A 187 2.80 1.99 -11.93
N HIS A 188 2.31 3.13 -11.44
CA HIS A 188 3.15 4.24 -11.02
C HIS A 188 3.68 4.02 -9.61
N LYS A 189 4.92 4.48 -9.36
CA LYS A 189 5.52 4.48 -8.02
C LYS A 189 4.77 5.36 -7.02
N THR A 190 4.00 6.34 -7.49
CA THR A 190 3.14 7.19 -6.67
C THR A 190 1.74 7.16 -7.24
N ASP A 191 0.75 6.75 -6.45
CA ASP A 191 -0.65 6.75 -6.86
C ASP A 191 -1.23 8.18 -6.78
N PRO A 192 -1.69 8.74 -7.93
CA PRO A 192 -2.36 10.03 -7.93
C PRO A 192 -3.59 10.09 -7.03
N LYS A 193 -4.33 8.98 -6.87
CA LYS A 193 -5.54 8.92 -6.03
C LYS A 193 -5.20 9.13 -4.56
N VAL A 194 -4.17 8.45 -4.05
CA VAL A 194 -3.70 8.60 -2.67
C VAL A 194 -3.15 10.01 -2.44
N THR A 195 -2.36 10.52 -3.38
CA THR A 195 -1.82 11.89 -3.29
C THR A 195 -2.92 12.94 -3.24
N LEU A 196 -3.98 12.78 -4.05
CA LEU A 196 -5.13 13.67 -4.08
C LEU A 196 -6.01 13.53 -2.82
N LEU A 197 -6.15 12.31 -2.28
CA LEU A 197 -6.83 12.07 -1.00
C LEU A 197 -6.12 12.83 0.13
N ILE A 198 -4.79 12.71 0.23
CA ILE A 198 -3.97 13.45 1.19
C ILE A 198 -4.19 14.96 1.01
N ALA A 199 -4.09 15.45 -0.22
CA ALA A 199 -4.24 16.88 -0.50
C ALA A 199 -5.62 17.43 -0.09
N ARG A 200 -6.70 16.68 -0.34
CA ARG A 200 -8.07 17.06 0.06
C ARG A 200 -8.25 17.09 1.57
N GLU A 201 -7.73 16.10 2.27
CA GLU A 201 -7.84 16.01 3.73
C GLU A 201 -7.01 17.08 4.43
N VAL A 202 -5.80 17.36 3.93
CA VAL A 202 -4.97 18.49 4.40
C VAL A 202 -5.67 19.82 4.13
N ALA A 203 -6.25 20.01 2.94
CA ALA A 203 -7.03 21.21 2.62
C ALA A 203 -8.19 21.43 3.61
N ARG A 204 -8.89 20.36 3.98
CA ARG A 204 -9.96 20.40 4.99
C ARG A 204 -9.42 20.86 6.34
N ALA A 205 -8.34 20.27 6.85
CA ALA A 205 -7.74 20.67 8.13
C ALA A 205 -7.25 22.13 8.12
N CYS A 206 -6.60 22.57 7.03
CA CYS A 206 -6.17 23.96 6.90
C CYS A 206 -7.36 24.94 6.88
N SER A 207 -8.51 24.55 6.31
CA SER A 207 -9.72 25.39 6.35
C SER A 207 -10.29 25.59 7.75
N LEU A 208 -9.92 24.71 8.70
CA LEU A 208 -10.27 24.80 10.12
C LEU A 208 -9.23 25.58 10.94
N GLY A 209 -8.19 26.13 10.29
CA GLY A 209 -7.15 26.93 10.94
C GLY A 209 -5.93 26.16 11.40
N VAL A 210 -5.81 24.86 11.10
CA VAL A 210 -4.64 24.06 11.46
C VAL A 210 -3.45 24.41 10.56
N GLU A 211 -2.33 24.72 11.18
CA GLU A 211 -1.04 24.95 10.53
C GLU A 211 -0.33 23.61 10.27
N VAL A 212 -0.33 23.16 9.01
CA VAL A 212 0.17 21.83 8.63
C VAL A 212 1.56 21.90 8.01
N ALA A 213 2.53 21.25 8.64
CA ALA A 213 3.81 20.91 8.03
C ALA A 213 3.84 19.42 7.64
N ILE A 214 4.46 19.06 6.52
CA ILE A 214 4.44 17.69 5.97
C ILE A 214 5.86 17.16 5.78
N VAL A 215 6.08 15.90 6.15
CA VAL A 215 7.30 15.12 5.87
C VAL A 215 6.92 13.87 5.10
N LEU A 216 7.50 13.67 3.92
CA LEU A 216 7.25 12.51 3.05
C LEU A 216 8.45 11.58 3.04
N GLY A 217 8.22 10.27 3.14
CA GLY A 217 9.24 9.27 2.89
C GLY A 217 9.46 9.02 1.40
N GLY A 218 10.59 8.39 1.03
CA GLY A 218 11.00 8.18 -0.36
C GLY A 218 10.99 6.72 -0.84
N ARG A 219 10.57 5.78 0.01
CA ARG A 219 10.69 4.32 -0.23
C ARG A 219 9.93 3.80 -1.45
N ASN A 220 8.95 4.54 -1.95
CA ASN A 220 8.26 4.22 -3.20
C ASN A 220 9.16 4.39 -4.43
N PHE A 221 10.04 5.38 -4.44
CA PHE A 221 11.00 5.57 -5.53
C PHE A 221 12.28 4.78 -5.31
N PHE A 222 12.83 4.82 -4.09
CA PHE A 222 14.13 4.22 -3.80
C PHE A 222 14.19 3.61 -2.40
N CYS A 223 14.58 2.35 -2.31
CA CYS A 223 14.79 1.63 -1.06
C CYS A 223 16.28 1.31 -0.90
N GLY A 224 16.95 2.04 0.00
CA GLY A 224 18.40 1.95 0.18
C GLY A 224 18.88 0.57 0.65
N ASP A 225 18.16 -0.07 1.57
CA ASP A 225 18.54 -1.39 2.09
C ASP A 225 18.53 -2.45 0.99
N THR A 226 17.53 -2.43 0.12
CA THR A 226 17.43 -3.33 -1.04
C THR A 226 18.57 -3.10 -2.02
N TRP A 227 18.92 -1.83 -2.29
CA TRP A 227 20.03 -1.50 -3.20
C TRP A 227 21.39 -1.93 -2.65
N VAL A 228 21.67 -1.65 -1.38
CA VAL A 228 22.93 -2.03 -0.74
C VAL A 228 23.05 -3.55 -0.65
N ALA A 229 21.97 -4.25 -0.30
CA ALA A 229 21.97 -5.71 -0.25
C ALA A 229 22.22 -6.35 -1.64
N ALA A 230 21.67 -5.76 -2.70
CA ALA A 230 21.81 -6.29 -4.06
C ALA A 230 23.18 -5.97 -4.70
N THR A 231 23.76 -4.81 -4.41
CA THR A 231 24.94 -4.30 -5.12
C THR A 231 26.23 -4.33 -4.30
N GLY A 232 26.13 -4.41 -2.97
CA GLY A 232 27.27 -4.26 -2.07
C GLY A 232 27.92 -2.87 -2.09
N LEU A 233 27.31 -1.89 -2.77
CA LEU A 233 27.84 -0.54 -2.90
C LEU A 233 27.65 0.27 -1.62
N GLU A 234 28.40 1.37 -1.53
CA GLU A 234 28.42 2.23 -0.35
C GLU A 234 27.03 2.80 -0.02
N ARG A 235 26.63 2.64 1.25
CA ARG A 235 25.32 3.08 1.74
C ARG A 235 25.12 4.60 1.68
N SER A 236 26.18 5.40 1.69
CA SER A 236 26.11 6.87 1.59
C SER A 236 25.41 7.34 0.32
N THR A 237 25.65 6.68 -0.81
CA THR A 237 24.99 6.98 -2.10
C THR A 237 23.50 6.66 -2.02
N ALA A 238 23.14 5.54 -1.40
CA ALA A 238 21.74 5.15 -1.20
C ALA A 238 20.95 6.18 -0.37
N TYR A 239 21.60 6.83 0.60
CA TYR A 239 21.00 7.89 1.39
C TYR A 239 20.73 9.16 0.59
N GLN A 240 21.67 9.58 -0.26
CA GLN A 240 21.47 10.72 -1.16
C GLN A 240 20.31 10.48 -2.13
N LEU A 241 20.21 9.27 -2.69
CA LEU A 241 19.09 8.88 -3.55
C LEU A 241 17.76 8.86 -2.77
N GLY A 242 17.77 8.40 -1.53
CA GLY A 242 16.61 8.47 -0.63
C GLY A 242 16.16 9.91 -0.37
N MET A 243 17.08 10.83 -0.11
CA MET A 243 16.78 12.26 0.05
C MET A 243 16.17 12.86 -1.24
N LEU A 244 16.72 12.52 -2.42
CA LEU A 244 16.14 12.98 -3.69
C LEU A 244 14.73 12.43 -3.91
N ALA A 245 14.49 11.17 -3.54
CA ALA A 245 13.15 10.57 -3.60
C ALA A 245 12.14 11.31 -2.71
N THR A 246 12.53 11.82 -1.54
CA THR A 246 11.61 12.64 -0.72
C THR A 246 11.33 13.99 -1.37
N VAL A 247 12.30 14.62 -2.05
CA VAL A 247 12.06 15.83 -2.86
C VAL A 247 11.04 15.55 -3.97
N MET A 248 11.15 14.43 -4.67
CA MET A 248 10.20 14.04 -5.72
C MET A 248 8.77 13.94 -5.19
N ASN A 249 8.56 13.24 -4.08
CA ASN A 249 7.24 13.15 -3.45
C ASN A 249 6.73 14.52 -2.98
N SER A 250 7.60 15.37 -2.43
CA SER A 250 7.22 16.71 -2.00
C SER A 250 6.70 17.57 -3.15
N LEU A 251 7.30 17.47 -4.34
CA LEU A 251 6.85 18.20 -5.52
C LEU A 251 5.52 17.67 -6.07
N LEU A 252 5.32 16.35 -6.04
CA LEU A 252 4.06 15.73 -6.44
C LEU A 252 2.91 16.16 -5.51
N LEU A 253 3.14 16.15 -4.20
CA LEU A 253 2.13 16.59 -3.24
C LEU A 253 1.89 18.10 -3.32
N ARG A 254 2.93 18.91 -3.54
CA ARG A 254 2.80 20.36 -3.80
C ARG A 254 1.82 20.61 -4.95
N SER A 255 2.03 19.94 -6.08
CA SER A 255 1.17 20.06 -7.26
C SER A 255 -0.28 19.68 -6.96
N ALA A 256 -0.51 18.59 -6.22
CA ALA A 256 -1.87 18.17 -5.83
C ALA A 256 -2.56 19.18 -4.89
N LEU A 257 -1.82 19.77 -3.95
CA LEU A 257 -2.34 20.81 -3.05
C LEU A 257 -2.64 22.11 -3.80
N GLU A 258 -1.75 22.53 -4.72
CA GLU A 258 -1.94 23.72 -5.55
C GLU A 258 -3.14 23.57 -6.50
N ALA A 259 -3.38 22.37 -7.04
CA ALA A 259 -4.58 22.07 -7.82
C ALA A 259 -5.89 22.23 -7.03
N LEU A 260 -5.81 22.20 -5.69
CA LEU A 260 -6.92 22.46 -4.77
C LEU A 260 -6.88 23.88 -4.18
N ASN A 261 -6.11 24.79 -4.77
CA ASN A 261 -5.90 26.17 -4.31
C ASN A 261 -5.31 26.29 -2.89
N VAL A 262 -4.65 25.24 -2.37
CA VAL A 262 -3.92 25.31 -1.11
C VAL A 262 -2.55 25.92 -1.39
N ARG A 263 -2.24 27.05 -0.74
CA ARG A 263 -0.92 27.68 -0.87
C ARG A 263 0.12 26.80 -0.16
N THR A 264 1.17 26.45 -0.88
CA THR A 264 2.19 25.53 -0.38
C THR A 264 3.60 26.09 -0.55
N CYS A 265 4.54 25.62 0.25
CA CYS A 265 5.97 25.87 0.09
C CYS A 265 6.75 24.58 0.33
N VAL A 266 7.68 24.24 -0.55
CA VAL A 266 8.59 23.10 -0.37
C VAL A 266 9.95 23.61 0.06
N GLN A 267 10.43 23.13 1.20
CA GLN A 267 11.75 23.46 1.74
C GLN A 267 12.63 22.21 1.82
N THR A 268 13.82 22.27 1.23
CA THR A 268 14.76 21.14 1.17
C THR A 268 15.94 21.30 2.14
N ALA A 269 16.47 20.17 2.63
CA ALA A 269 17.64 20.19 3.52
C ALA A 269 18.95 20.62 2.82
N PHE A 270 19.00 20.45 1.49
CA PHE A 270 20.12 20.88 0.65
C PHE A 270 19.66 21.89 -0.41
N PRO A 271 20.58 22.70 -0.96
CA PRO A 271 20.24 23.68 -2.00
C PRO A 271 19.78 23.00 -3.30
N ALA A 272 18.58 23.34 -3.75
CA ALA A 272 18.06 22.98 -5.08
C ALA A 272 17.49 24.25 -5.74
N GLN A 273 18.40 25.22 -5.97
CA GLN A 273 18.11 26.56 -6.49
C GLN A 273 17.51 26.45 -7.89
N GLN A 274 16.18 26.49 -7.97
CA GLN A 274 15.27 26.53 -9.14
C GLN A 274 13.99 25.75 -8.84
N VAL A 275 14.06 24.77 -7.94
CA VAL A 275 12.97 23.81 -7.69
C VAL A 275 12.29 24.06 -6.35
N THR A 276 13.09 24.33 -5.30
CA THR A 276 12.63 24.46 -3.92
C THR A 276 13.38 25.55 -3.17
N GLU A 277 12.81 25.98 -2.03
CA GLU A 277 13.54 26.83 -1.10
C GLU A 277 14.48 25.99 -0.23
N LEU A 278 15.62 26.55 0.18
CA LEU A 278 16.45 25.93 1.22
C LEU A 278 15.74 26.06 2.57
N TYR A 279 15.78 24.99 3.37
CA TYR A 279 15.17 24.98 4.70
C TYR A 279 15.68 26.13 5.57
N ASN A 280 14.73 26.86 6.15
CA ASN A 280 14.99 27.89 7.13
C ASN A 280 13.84 27.91 8.13
N LYS A 281 14.12 27.55 9.39
CA LYS A 281 13.14 27.51 10.50
C LYS A 281 12.23 28.75 10.55
N ARG A 282 12.82 29.95 10.50
CA ARG A 282 12.04 31.21 10.60
C ARG A 282 11.13 31.41 9.39
N LYS A 283 11.57 31.04 8.19
CA LYS A 283 10.71 31.09 6.99
C LYS A 283 9.58 30.06 7.06
N ALA A 284 9.88 28.82 7.49
CA ALA A 284 8.89 27.77 7.64
C ALA A 284 7.76 28.22 8.58
N ILE A 285 8.10 28.73 9.77
CA ILE A 285 7.13 29.27 10.74
C ILE A 285 6.28 30.39 10.11
N ARG A 286 6.91 31.36 9.43
CA ARG A 286 6.17 32.45 8.74
C ARG A 286 5.25 31.97 7.62
N HIS A 287 5.57 30.85 6.96
CA HIS A 287 4.68 30.26 5.97
C HIS A 287 3.45 29.64 6.64
N LEU A 288 3.67 28.90 7.72
CA LEU A 288 2.61 28.27 8.52
C LEU A 288 1.66 29.34 9.11
N GLU A 289 2.20 30.40 9.71
CA GLU A 289 1.42 31.53 10.26
C GLU A 289 0.57 32.26 9.19
N LYS A 290 0.94 32.15 7.91
CA LYS A 290 0.19 32.70 6.77
C LYS A 290 -0.82 31.72 6.19
N GLY A 291 -1.06 30.59 6.86
CA GLY A 291 -1.96 29.53 6.41
C GLY A 291 -1.45 28.76 5.20
N ARG A 292 -0.12 28.74 4.95
CA ARG A 292 0.47 27.92 3.88
C ARG A 292 0.92 26.58 4.43
N VAL A 293 0.71 25.51 3.67
CA VAL A 293 1.28 24.20 3.99
C VAL A 293 2.78 24.23 3.69
N VAL A 294 3.59 23.76 4.63
CA VAL A 294 5.05 23.62 4.43
C VAL A 294 5.39 22.15 4.25
N ILE A 295 6.09 21.80 3.17
CA ILE A 295 6.53 20.43 2.92
C ILE A 295 8.06 20.38 3.03
N PHE A 296 8.58 19.56 3.93
CA PHE A 296 10.01 19.34 4.07
C PHE A 296 10.45 18.19 3.17
N GLY A 297 11.26 18.51 2.15
CA GLY A 297 11.88 17.55 1.23
C GLY A 297 13.38 17.38 1.49
N GLY A 298 14.00 16.39 0.87
CA GLY A 298 15.43 16.14 1.05
C GLY A 298 15.78 15.72 2.47
N VAL A 299 14.81 15.11 3.18
CA VAL A 299 14.93 14.67 4.57
C VAL A 299 14.88 13.14 4.65
N GLY A 300 15.39 12.60 5.76
CA GLY A 300 15.60 11.17 5.92
C GLY A 300 16.91 10.74 5.27
N ALA A 301 17.62 9.84 5.94
CA ALA A 301 18.96 9.37 5.62
C ALA A 301 19.94 10.53 5.38
N GLY A 302 20.37 11.16 6.47
CA GLY A 302 21.09 12.43 6.46
C GLY A 302 22.48 12.38 5.82
N MET A 303 23.01 13.56 5.49
CA MET A 303 24.42 13.78 5.15
C MET A 303 25.31 13.29 6.30
N GLY A 304 25.84 12.07 6.17
CA GLY A 304 26.88 11.54 7.06
C GLY A 304 26.43 10.83 8.33
N ASN A 305 25.11 10.71 8.63
CA ASN A 305 24.63 9.87 9.74
C ASN A 305 23.63 8.80 9.27
N PRO A 306 24.03 7.50 9.30
CA PRO A 306 23.22 6.37 8.84
C PRO A 306 21.93 6.11 9.63
N LEU A 307 21.75 6.73 10.80
CA LEU A 307 20.65 6.44 11.73
C LEU A 307 19.43 7.37 11.59
N PHE A 308 19.49 8.40 10.74
CA PHE A 308 18.39 9.37 10.63
C PHE A 308 17.28 8.86 9.71
N THR A 309 16.17 8.37 10.27
CA THR A 309 15.00 8.00 9.47
C THR A 309 14.17 9.24 9.11
N THR A 310 13.19 9.07 8.22
CA THR A 310 12.20 10.12 7.93
C THR A 310 11.31 10.43 9.13
N ASP A 311 11.17 9.47 10.06
CA ASP A 311 10.41 9.68 11.30
C ASP A 311 11.24 10.56 12.25
N THR A 312 12.54 10.30 12.39
CA THR A 312 13.45 11.15 13.18
C THR A 312 13.48 12.57 12.63
N ALA A 313 13.48 12.72 11.30
CA ALA A 313 13.42 14.03 10.65
C ALA A 313 12.08 14.75 10.92
N ALA A 314 10.95 14.02 10.98
CA ALA A 314 9.67 14.59 11.34
C ALA A 314 9.63 15.06 12.79
N ALA A 315 10.17 14.27 13.71
CA ALA A 315 10.30 14.63 15.13
C ALA A 315 11.18 15.88 15.32
N LEU A 316 12.34 15.93 14.65
CA LEU A 316 13.23 17.11 14.66
C LEU A 316 12.51 18.35 14.13
N ARG A 317 11.85 18.24 12.98
CA ARG A 317 11.11 19.37 12.39
C ARG A 317 9.97 19.82 13.28
N ALA A 318 9.28 18.91 13.97
CA ALA A 318 8.23 19.23 14.92
C ALA A 318 8.75 20.09 16.07
N SER A 319 9.85 19.70 16.71
CA SER A 319 10.49 20.51 17.75
C SER A 319 10.96 21.87 17.21
N GLU A 320 11.59 21.91 16.03
CA GLU A 320 12.09 23.16 15.45
C GLU A 320 10.97 24.16 15.13
N ILE A 321 9.81 23.71 14.64
CA ILE A 321 8.70 24.59 14.31
C ILE A 321 7.69 24.73 15.45
N ASN A 322 7.97 24.21 16.65
CA ASN A 322 7.04 24.18 17.78
C ASN A 322 5.67 23.58 17.40
N ALA A 323 5.67 22.42 16.74
CA ALA A 323 4.46 21.66 16.49
C ALA A 323 3.97 20.99 17.78
N GLU A 324 2.66 20.94 17.95
CA GLU A 324 1.99 20.37 19.12
C GLU A 324 1.80 18.86 19.02
N ALA A 325 1.92 18.28 17.81
CA ALA A 325 1.87 16.85 17.59
C ALA A 325 2.62 16.42 16.32
N VAL A 326 3.15 15.19 16.33
CA VAL A 326 3.58 14.46 15.14
C VAL A 326 2.52 13.43 14.79
N LEU A 327 1.95 13.55 13.60
CA LEU A 327 0.89 12.65 13.14
C LEU A 327 1.49 11.78 12.04
N LYS A 328 1.47 10.46 12.20
CA LYS A 328 2.04 9.53 11.22
C LYS A 328 0.94 8.66 10.63
N GLY A 329 0.74 8.83 9.32
CA GLY A 329 -0.13 7.96 8.54
C GLY A 329 0.55 6.62 8.26
N THR A 330 -0.10 5.54 8.69
CA THR A 330 0.28 4.13 8.47
C THR A 330 -0.69 3.45 7.51
N ASN A 331 -0.35 2.24 7.05
CA ASN A 331 -1.27 1.41 6.23
C ASN A 331 -2.24 0.55 7.08
N VAL A 332 -2.07 0.57 8.40
CA VAL A 332 -2.83 -0.22 9.39
C VAL A 332 -3.33 0.68 10.52
N ASP A 333 -4.31 0.20 11.28
CA ASP A 333 -5.00 0.94 12.34
C ASP A 333 -4.17 1.02 13.62
N GLY A 334 -3.17 1.92 13.64
CA GLY A 334 -2.44 2.27 14.87
C GLY A 334 -1.48 1.19 15.38
N VAL A 335 -1.33 1.13 16.70
CA VAL A 335 -0.48 0.16 17.42
C VAL A 335 -1.34 -1.00 17.90
N HIS A 336 -0.94 -2.21 17.55
CA HIS A 336 -1.60 -3.44 17.98
C HIS A 336 -0.75 -4.12 19.06
N ASP A 337 -1.43 -4.70 20.05
CA ASP A 337 -0.80 -5.59 21.03
C ASP A 337 -0.35 -6.89 20.35
N CYS A 338 0.92 -7.23 20.46
CA CYS A 338 1.47 -8.49 19.97
C CYS A 338 1.43 -9.63 21.00
N HIS A 339 1.04 -9.35 22.25
CA HIS A 339 0.99 -10.33 23.34
C HIS A 339 -0.37 -11.05 23.47
N SER A 340 -1.41 -10.64 22.74
CA SER A 340 -2.66 -11.41 22.68
C SER A 340 -2.55 -12.50 21.61
N GLU A 341 -2.52 -13.76 22.03
CA GLU A 341 -2.63 -14.93 21.13
C GLU A 341 -3.98 -15.00 20.37
N ASP A 342 -4.89 -14.07 20.67
CA ASP A 342 -6.15 -13.91 19.95
C ASP A 342 -5.97 -13.04 18.70
N SER A 343 -6.42 -13.59 17.56
CA SER A 343 -6.52 -12.95 16.24
C SER A 343 -7.37 -11.66 16.16
N SER A 344 -7.71 -11.07 17.30
CA SER A 344 -8.48 -9.82 17.46
C SER A 344 -7.69 -8.80 18.28
N SER A 345 -6.43 -8.55 17.93
CA SER A 345 -5.61 -7.57 18.66
C SER A 345 -6.23 -6.17 18.53
N VAL A 346 -6.78 -5.71 19.65
CA VAL A 346 -7.45 -4.41 19.73
C VAL A 346 -6.38 -3.32 19.64
N ALA A 347 -6.52 -2.42 18.67
CA ALA A 347 -5.61 -1.28 18.56
C ALA A 347 -5.70 -0.41 19.82
N PHE A 348 -4.55 -0.03 20.40
CA PHE A 348 -4.52 0.87 21.55
C PHE A 348 -5.10 2.23 21.15
N LYS A 349 -5.98 2.80 21.98
CA LYS A 349 -6.44 4.18 21.79
C LYS A 349 -5.42 5.20 22.30
N HIS A 350 -4.76 4.86 23.41
CA HIS A 350 -3.79 5.71 24.09
C HIS A 350 -2.74 4.82 24.77
N ILE A 351 -1.46 5.05 24.50
CA ILE A 351 -0.34 4.26 25.04
C ILE A 351 0.78 5.20 25.49
N SER A 352 1.50 4.85 26.55
CA SER A 352 2.64 5.67 26.98
C SER A 352 3.86 5.45 26.09
N TYR A 353 4.79 6.42 26.05
CA TYR A 353 6.08 6.23 25.39
C TYR A 353 6.83 4.99 25.92
N ARG A 354 6.84 4.81 27.24
CA ARG A 354 7.52 3.68 27.88
C ARG A 354 6.89 2.34 27.50
N GLU A 355 5.57 2.28 27.45
CA GLU A 355 4.82 1.08 27.07
C GLU A 355 5.00 0.75 25.57
N LEU A 356 5.04 1.77 24.71
CA LEU A 356 5.33 1.57 23.30
C LEU A 356 6.74 0.97 23.09
N ILE A 357 7.69 1.38 23.92
CA ILE A 357 9.06 0.88 23.88
C ILE A 357 9.15 -0.56 24.40
N SER A 358 8.44 -0.90 25.50
CA SER A 358 8.43 -2.25 26.06
C SER A 358 7.78 -3.28 25.14
N THR A 359 6.70 -2.90 24.45
CA THR A 359 5.97 -3.77 23.50
C THR A 359 6.75 -4.06 22.21
N GLY A 360 7.85 -3.33 21.94
CA GLY A 360 8.69 -3.56 20.75
C GLY A 360 8.00 -3.27 19.43
N VAL A 361 6.92 -2.47 19.43
CA VAL A 361 6.11 -2.18 18.24
C VAL A 361 6.92 -1.39 17.21
N THR A 362 6.98 -1.92 15.98
CA THR A 362 7.90 -1.46 14.92
C THR A 362 7.33 -0.39 13.97
N SER A 363 6.12 0.10 14.22
CA SER A 363 5.44 1.03 13.31
C SER A 363 6.09 2.42 13.25
N ILE A 364 6.97 2.77 14.20
CA ILE A 364 7.72 4.04 14.24
C ILE A 364 9.17 3.78 14.67
N ASP A 365 10.09 4.58 14.13
CA ASP A 365 11.50 4.55 14.50
C ASP A 365 11.73 4.92 15.97
N MET A 366 12.47 4.09 16.71
CA MET A 366 12.69 4.27 18.14
C MET A 366 13.41 5.59 18.48
N MET A 367 14.35 6.01 17.64
CA MET A 367 15.02 7.32 17.80
C MET A 367 14.02 8.47 17.69
N ALA A 368 13.02 8.38 16.82
CA ALA A 368 11.96 9.37 16.70
C ALA A 368 11.06 9.38 17.94
N VAL A 369 10.72 8.20 18.47
CA VAL A 369 9.91 8.05 19.70
C VAL A 369 10.60 8.71 20.88
N SER A 370 11.88 8.35 21.14
CA SER A 370 12.65 8.95 22.24
C SER A 370 12.79 10.45 22.09
N PHE A 371 13.05 10.95 20.88
CA PHE A 371 13.13 12.39 20.63
C PHE A 371 11.80 13.10 20.93
N CYS A 372 10.67 12.52 20.53
CA CYS A 372 9.34 13.05 20.83
C CYS A 372 9.04 13.03 22.34
N GLU A 373 9.42 11.97 23.06
CA GLU A 373 9.28 11.87 24.51
C GLU A 373 10.07 12.97 25.24
N GLU A 374 11.34 13.15 24.89
CA GLU A 374 12.24 14.15 25.47
C GLU A 374 11.76 15.58 25.26
N ASN A 375 11.12 15.84 24.12
CA ASN A 375 10.59 17.16 23.76
C ASN A 375 9.11 17.35 24.16
N GLY A 376 8.47 16.34 24.77
CA GLY A 376 7.06 16.39 25.17
C GLY A 376 6.09 16.55 23.98
N ILE A 377 6.47 16.09 22.79
CA ILE A 377 5.65 16.21 21.57
C ILE A 377 4.87 14.90 21.41
N PRO A 378 3.53 14.87 21.55
CA PRO A 378 2.75 13.65 21.36
C PRO A 378 2.81 13.15 19.91
N VAL A 379 2.68 11.82 19.74
CA VAL A 379 2.61 11.15 18.44
C VAL A 379 1.22 10.54 18.25
N VAL A 380 0.63 10.68 17.06
CA VAL A 380 -0.60 9.97 16.69
C VAL A 380 -0.34 9.05 15.51
N LEU A 381 -0.59 7.76 15.69
CA LEU A 381 -0.50 6.75 14.62
C LEU A 381 -1.90 6.40 14.15
N PHE A 382 -2.16 6.52 12.85
CA PHE A 382 -3.50 6.30 12.30
C PHE A 382 -3.43 5.77 10.88
N ASN A 383 -4.48 5.06 10.46
CA ASN A 383 -4.59 4.56 9.10
C ASN A 383 -4.88 5.69 8.11
N LEU A 384 -3.97 5.87 7.16
CA LEU A 384 -4.02 6.87 6.10
C LEU A 384 -5.18 6.64 5.12
N HIS A 385 -5.50 5.37 4.84
CA HIS A 385 -6.39 4.99 3.75
C HIS A 385 -7.87 5.07 4.13
N GLU A 386 -8.17 5.15 5.43
CA GLU A 386 -9.53 5.36 5.91
C GLU A 386 -9.95 6.83 5.65
N PRO A 387 -10.99 7.07 4.83
CA PRO A 387 -11.42 8.41 4.49
C PRO A 387 -11.80 9.23 5.73
N GLY A 388 -11.30 10.46 5.82
CA GLY A 388 -11.55 11.35 6.95
C GLY A 388 -10.54 11.25 8.09
N ASN A 389 -9.77 10.15 8.21
CA ASN A 389 -8.83 10.01 9.33
C ASN A 389 -7.73 11.05 9.32
N ILE A 390 -7.23 11.44 8.14
CA ILE A 390 -6.20 12.47 8.04
C ILE A 390 -6.70 13.80 8.61
N SER A 391 -7.85 14.31 8.16
CA SER A 391 -8.38 15.58 8.67
C SER A 391 -8.73 15.52 10.15
N LYS A 392 -9.32 14.42 10.62
CA LYS A 392 -9.59 14.16 12.05
C LYS A 392 -8.32 14.19 12.89
N ALA A 393 -7.27 13.47 12.47
CA ALA A 393 -5.98 13.45 13.15
C ALA A 393 -5.34 14.84 13.20
N LEU A 394 -5.35 15.56 12.06
CA LEU A 394 -4.81 16.92 11.95
C LEU A 394 -5.54 17.91 12.88
N CYS A 395 -6.84 17.70 13.14
CA CYS A 395 -7.62 18.51 14.07
C CYS A 395 -7.56 18.01 15.52
N GLY A 396 -6.93 16.84 15.75
CA GLY A 396 -6.75 16.22 17.06
C GLY A 396 -7.98 15.52 17.62
N GLU A 397 -8.88 15.08 16.75
CA GLU A 397 -9.91 14.10 17.09
C GLU A 397 -9.27 12.73 17.39
N GLN A 398 -9.97 11.90 18.17
CA GLN A 398 -9.48 10.56 18.52
C GLN A 398 -9.56 9.61 17.31
N VAL A 399 -8.42 9.42 16.64
CA VAL A 399 -8.25 8.43 15.57
C VAL A 399 -6.96 7.65 15.79
N GLY A 400 -7.01 6.34 15.53
CA GLY A 400 -5.89 5.44 15.79
C GLY A 400 -5.39 5.50 17.24
N THR A 401 -4.07 5.51 17.39
CA THR A 401 -3.37 5.46 18.69
C THR A 401 -2.69 6.78 18.99
N LEU A 402 -3.05 7.40 20.11
CA LEU A 402 -2.31 8.51 20.71
C LEU A 402 -1.16 7.97 21.57
N ILE A 403 0.03 8.56 21.44
CA ILE A 403 1.22 8.23 22.23
C ILE A 403 1.68 9.51 22.91
N ASP A 404 1.72 9.52 24.25
CA ASP A 404 2.28 10.60 25.05
C ASP A 404 2.79 10.09 26.41
N GLN A 405 3.21 10.99 27.31
CA GLN A 405 3.72 10.61 28.63
C GLN A 405 2.62 10.11 29.59
N SER A 406 1.35 10.44 29.31
CA SER A 406 0.19 10.16 30.17
C SER A 406 -0.58 8.89 29.79
N GLY A 407 -0.16 8.23 28.71
CA GLY A 407 -0.79 6.99 28.24
C GLY A 407 -0.77 5.89 29.28
N THR A 408 -1.66 4.92 29.11
CA THR A 408 -1.73 3.78 30.02
C THR A 408 -0.41 3.00 29.99
N ILE A 409 0.06 2.64 31.18
CA ILE A 409 1.16 1.68 31.40
C ILE A 409 0.44 0.40 31.81
N SER A 410 0.61 -0.67 31.05
CA SER A 410 -0.13 -1.92 31.27
C SER A 410 0.58 -2.84 32.25
#